data_AF-A0A9E4BZW0-F1
#
_entry.id   AF-A0A9E4BZW0-F1
#
_cell.length_a   1.000
_cell.length_b   1.000
_cell.length_c   1.000
_cell.angle_alpha   90.00
_cell.angle_beta   90.00
_cell.angle_gamma   90.00
#
_symmetry.space_group_name_H-M   'P 1'
#
loop_
_entity.id
_entity.type
_entity.pdbx_description
1 polymer ?
#
loop_
_entity_poly.entity_id
_entity_poly.type
_entity_poly.pdbx_seq_one_letter_code
_entity_poly.pdbx_strand_id
1 'polypeptide(L)'
;MSEHHSEHHVVPLKIYFLIFFALMIGTVLTVAAAFVNMGFLNTPVALIIALVKASLVILFFMHVKYSPKLVGLFAVAGFFWLCILLALTMQDYYTRGWGEEAPVEFLKQGSFF
;
A
#
# COMPACT_ATOMS: atom_id res chain seq x y z
N MET A 1 34.67 -15.24 -34.88
CA MET A 1 33.35 -14.60 -34.78
C MET A 1 32.38 -15.65 -34.24
N SER A 2 32.33 -15.81 -32.92
CA SER A 2 31.43 -16.76 -32.25
C SER A 2 30.12 -16.05 -31.94
N GLU A 3 29.06 -16.43 -32.63
CA GLU A 3 27.71 -15.92 -32.40
C GLU A 3 27.21 -16.36 -31.02
N HIS A 4 27.07 -15.40 -30.11
CA HIS A 4 26.35 -15.57 -28.86
C HIS A 4 24.85 -15.42 -29.15
N HIS A 5 24.14 -16.55 -29.30
CA HIS A 5 22.68 -16.58 -29.24
C HIS A 5 22.22 -16.14 -27.85
N SER A 6 21.80 -14.88 -27.73
CA SER A 6 21.08 -14.36 -26.58
C SER A 6 19.64 -14.89 -26.61
N GLU A 7 19.46 -16.09 -26.05
CA GLU A 7 18.16 -16.63 -25.65
C GLU A 7 17.54 -15.63 -24.65
N HIS A 8 16.69 -14.73 -25.15
CA HIS A 8 15.85 -13.85 -24.34
C HIS A 8 14.96 -14.74 -23.46
N HIS A 9 15.36 -14.97 -22.21
CA HIS A 9 14.59 -15.75 -21.24
C HIS A 9 13.38 -14.93 -20.79
N VAL A 10 12.40 -14.80 -21.68
CA VAL A 10 11.12 -14.15 -21.40
C VAL A 10 10.38 -15.09 -20.45
N VAL A 11 10.13 -14.63 -19.23
CA VAL A 11 9.31 -15.36 -18.25
C VAL A 11 8.00 -15.79 -18.93
N PRO A 12 7.62 -17.08 -18.82
CA PRO A 12 6.49 -17.61 -19.55
C PRO A 12 5.21 -16.86 -19.18
N LEU A 13 4.44 -16.43 -20.19
CA LEU A 13 3.14 -15.75 -20.06
C LEU A 13 2.18 -16.43 -19.06
N LYS A 14 2.29 -17.75 -18.90
CA LYS A 14 1.54 -18.54 -17.92
C LYS A 14 1.69 -18.05 -16.48
N ILE A 15 2.88 -17.58 -16.10
CA ILE A 15 3.13 -17.05 -14.75
C ILE A 15 2.28 -15.78 -14.54
N TYR A 16 2.32 -14.83 -15.47
CA TYR A 16 1.53 -13.59 -15.39
C TYR A 16 0.02 -13.86 -15.28
N PHE A 17 -0.52 -14.79 -16.07
CA PHE A 17 -1.93 -15.17 -15.96
C PHE A 17 -2.26 -15.81 -14.61
N LEU A 18 -1.40 -16.67 -14.06
CA LEU A 18 -1.61 -17.27 -12.74
C LEU A 18 -1.67 -16.20 -11.64
N ILE A 19 -0.75 -15.24 -11.64
CA ILE A 19 -0.75 -14.14 -10.66
C ILE A 19 -1.96 -13.22 -10.87
N PHE A 20 -2.36 -12.97 -12.12
CA PHE A 20 -3.57 -12.21 -12.42
C PHE A 20 -4.80 -12.85 -11.76
N PHE A 21 -4.98 -14.16 -11.86
CA PHE A 21 -6.07 -14.86 -11.17
C PHE A 21 -5.93 -14.78 -9.64
N ALA A 22 -4.72 -14.89 -9.09
CA ALA A 22 -4.49 -14.71 -7.65
C ALA A 22 -4.88 -13.30 -7.17
N LEU A 23 -4.59 -12.26 -7.96
CA LEU A 23 -4.99 -10.87 -7.67
C LEU A 23 -6.50 -10.64 -7.80
N MET A 24 -7.14 -11.29 -8.77
CA MET A 24 -8.59 -11.27 -8.91
C MET A 24 -9.27 -11.89 -7.68
N ILE A 25 -8.78 -13.04 -7.21
CA ILE A 25 -9.26 -13.67 -5.97
C ILE A 25 -9.05 -12.71 -4.78
N GLY A 26 -7.86 -12.12 -4.64
CA GLY A 26 -7.60 -11.14 -3.59
C GLY A 26 -8.57 -9.96 -3.62
N THR A 27 -8.93 -9.48 -4.81
CA THR A 27 -9.89 -8.37 -4.99
C THR A 27 -11.29 -8.78 -4.58
N VAL A 28 -11.75 -9.97 -5.00
CA VAL A 28 -13.05 -10.52 -4.57
C VAL A 28 -13.09 -10.69 -3.06
N LEU A 29 -12.03 -11.19 -2.44
CA LEU A 29 -11.91 -11.31 -0.99
C LEU A 29 -11.99 -9.95 -0.29
N THR A 30 -11.39 -8.91 -0.86
CA THR A 30 -11.44 -7.56 -0.27
C THR A 30 -12.86 -6.98 -0.33
N VAL A 31 -13.54 -7.18 -1.46
CA VAL A 31 -14.93 -6.76 -1.65
C VAL A 31 -15.86 -7.55 -0.72
N ALA A 32 -15.68 -8.86 -0.61
CA ALA A 32 -16.44 -9.70 0.31
C ALA A 32 -16.22 -9.29 1.77
N ALA A 33 -14.97 -9.04 2.18
CA ALA A 33 -14.65 -8.55 3.52
C ALA A 33 -15.34 -7.21 3.82
N ALA A 34 -15.44 -6.30 2.83
CA ALA A 34 -16.14 -5.04 3.00
C ALA A 34 -17.65 -5.20 3.26
N PHE A 35 -18.27 -6.30 2.81
CA PHE A 35 -19.69 -6.59 3.08
C PHE A 35 -19.91 -7.28 4.44
N VAL A 36 -18.87 -7.83 5.07
CA VAL A 36 -18.99 -8.46 6.39
C VAL A 36 -18.71 -7.43 7.47
N ASN A 37 -19.75 -7.02 8.20
CA ASN A 37 -19.61 -6.07 9.30
C ASN A 37 -18.98 -6.74 10.54
N MET A 38 -17.65 -6.72 10.63
CA MET A 38 -16.89 -7.19 11.81
C MET A 38 -16.62 -6.06 12.83
N GLY A 39 -17.35 -4.94 12.74
CA GLY A 39 -17.17 -3.77 13.60
C GLY A 39 -15.75 -3.21 13.49
N PHE A 40 -15.07 -3.04 14.64
CA PHE A 40 -13.71 -2.51 14.73
C PHE A 40 -12.67 -3.31 13.93
N LEU A 41 -12.88 -4.62 13.73
CA LEU A 41 -11.92 -5.49 13.04
C LEU A 41 -11.98 -5.39 11.51
N ASN A 42 -12.95 -4.68 10.94
CA ASN A 42 -13.08 -4.57 9.48
C ASN A 42 -11.85 -3.89 8.86
N THR A 43 -11.38 -2.78 9.44
CA THR A 43 -10.24 -2.01 8.93
C THR A 43 -8.92 -2.78 9.01
N PRO A 44 -8.53 -3.38 10.15
CA PRO A 44 -7.32 -4.22 10.21
C PRO A 44 -7.35 -5.40 9.24
N VAL A 45 -8.49 -6.09 9.12
CA VAL A 45 -8.62 -7.24 8.21
C VAL A 45 -8.49 -6.81 6.75
N ALA A 46 -9.15 -5.71 6.36
CA ALA A 46 -9.02 -5.16 5.01
C ALA A 46 -7.56 -4.76 4.69
N LEU A 47 -6.84 -4.17 5.65
CA LEU A 47 -5.43 -3.82 5.49
C LEU A 47 -4.52 -5.04 5.33
N ILE A 48 -4.75 -6.12 6.09
CA ILE A 48 -3.98 -7.37 5.95
C ILE A 48 -4.17 -7.96 4.55
N ILE A 49 -5.41 -8.04 4.07
CA ILE A 49 -5.71 -8.52 2.71
C ILE A 49 -5.03 -7.63 1.67
N ALA A 50 -5.07 -6.31 1.86
CA ALA A 50 -4.40 -5.35 0.99
C ALA A 50 -2.88 -5.53 0.95
N LEU A 51 -2.22 -5.78 2.10
CA LEU A 51 -0.79 -6.03 2.19
C LEU A 51 -0.36 -7.32 1.47
N VAL A 52 -1.15 -8.39 1.60
CA VAL A 52 -0.91 -9.65 0.87
C VAL A 52 -0.98 -9.41 -0.63
N LYS A 53 -2.02 -8.71 -1.10
CA LYS A 53 -2.18 -8.33 -2.51
C LYS A 53 -1.01 -7.48 -3.00
N ALA A 54 -0.61 -6.46 -2.25
CA ALA A 54 0.50 -5.58 -2.59
C ALA A 54 1.83 -6.37 -2.72
N SER A 55 2.06 -7.33 -1.81
CA SER A 55 3.26 -8.18 -1.83
C SER A 55 3.33 -9.03 -3.12
N LEU A 56 2.21 -9.60 -3.57
CA LEU A 56 2.11 -10.31 -4.85
C LEU A 56 2.44 -9.38 -6.04
N VAL A 57 1.93 -8.15 -6.04
CA VAL A 57 2.22 -7.18 -7.10
C VAL A 57 3.71 -6.85 -7.15
N ILE A 58 4.35 -6.58 -6.00
CA ILE A 58 5.77 -6.23 -5.93
C ILE A 58 6.66 -7.39 -6.40
N LEU A 59 6.40 -8.61 -5.95
CA LEU A 59 7.25 -9.75 -6.28
C LEU A 59 7.18 -10.15 -7.76
N PHE A 60 5.99 -10.06 -8.38
CA PHE A 60 5.75 -10.60 -9.71
C PHE A 60 5.59 -9.54 -10.79
N PHE A 61 4.75 -8.51 -10.58
CA PHE A 61 4.49 -7.48 -11.59
C PHE A 61 5.58 -6.41 -11.65
N MET A 62 6.15 -6.03 -10.49
CA MET A 62 7.35 -5.18 -10.47
C MET A 62 8.64 -5.97 -10.78
N HIS A 63 8.50 -7.27 -11.09
CA HIS A 63 9.59 -8.15 -11.48
C HIS A 63 10.76 -8.21 -10.48
N VAL A 64 10.56 -7.80 -9.22
CA VAL A 64 11.60 -7.72 -8.19
C VAL A 64 12.28 -9.07 -7.97
N LYS A 65 11.52 -10.18 -8.09
CA LYS A 65 12.06 -11.54 -7.98
C LYS A 65 13.08 -11.90 -9.09
N TYR A 66 12.92 -11.33 -10.28
CA TYR A 66 13.74 -11.62 -11.47
C TYR A 66 14.74 -10.50 -11.79
N SER A 67 14.58 -9.34 -11.14
CA SER A 67 15.46 -8.19 -11.28
C SER A 67 16.74 -8.31 -10.43
N PRO A 68 17.80 -7.57 -10.79
CA PRO A 68 19.02 -7.51 -9.98
C PRO A 68 18.73 -7.03 -8.56
N LYS A 69 19.50 -7.55 -7.58
CA LYS A 69 19.33 -7.30 -6.13
C LYS A 69 19.25 -5.81 -5.75
N LEU A 70 19.83 -4.94 -6.57
CA LEU A 70 19.77 -3.49 -6.40
C LEU A 70 18.32 -2.94 -6.47
N VAL A 71 17.49 -3.46 -7.38
CA VAL A 71 16.07 -3.06 -7.51
C VAL A 71 15.29 -3.48 -6.26
N GLY A 72 15.56 -4.68 -5.74
CA GLY A 72 14.96 -5.15 -4.49
C GLY A 72 15.33 -4.27 -3.29
N LEU A 73 16.57 -3.79 -3.22
CA LEU A 73 17.01 -2.88 -2.15
C LEU A 73 16.24 -1.55 -2.17
N PHE A 74 16.08 -0.93 -3.34
CA PHE A 74 15.28 0.29 -3.48
C PHE A 74 13.80 0.08 -3.18
N ALA A 75 13.23 -1.08 -3.55
CA ALA A 75 11.85 -1.41 -3.22
C ALA A 75 11.64 -1.52 -1.70
N VAL A 76 12.56 -2.19 -0.99
CA VAL A 76 12.53 -2.28 0.48
C VAL A 76 12.75 -0.91 1.11
N ALA A 77 13.70 -0.12 0.61
CA ALA A 77 13.95 1.24 1.10
C ALA A 77 12.73 2.14 0.93
N GLY A 78 12.02 2.06 -0.21
CA GLY A 78 10.78 2.80 -0.45
C GLY A 78 9.66 2.39 0.51
N PHE A 79 9.49 1.09 0.76
CA PHE A 79 8.49 0.61 1.73
C PHE A 79 8.84 1.01 3.16
N PHE A 80 10.12 0.95 3.53
CA PHE A 80 10.61 1.44 4.82
C PHE A 80 10.36 2.94 4.99
N TRP A 81 10.64 3.73 3.95
CA TRP A 81 10.36 5.17 3.95
C TRP A 81 8.86 5.46 4.09
N LEU A 82 8.00 4.71 3.38
CA LEU A 82 6.55 4.81 3.52
C LEU A 82 6.09 4.52 4.96
N CYS A 83 6.63 3.47 5.59
CA CYS A 83 6.32 3.14 6.98
C CYS A 83 6.68 4.29 7.94
N ILE A 84 7.82 4.96 7.72
CA ILE A 84 8.20 6.14 8.51
C ILE A 84 7.17 7.26 8.33
N LEU A 85 6.79 7.59 7.10
CA LEU A 85 5.82 8.65 6.83
C LEU A 85 4.45 8.36 7.46
N LEU A 86 3.98 7.11 7.39
CA LEU A 86 2.73 6.69 8.01
C LEU A 86 2.80 6.76 9.54
N ALA A 87 3.91 6.30 10.13
CA ALA A 87 4.10 6.35 11.58
C ALA A 87 4.12 7.79 12.11
N LEU A 88 4.88 8.68 11.47
CA LEU A 88 4.94 10.09 11.83
C LEU A 88 3.58 10.77 11.67
N THR A 89 2.85 10.45 10.60
CA THR A 89 1.50 10.98 10.38
C THR A 89 0.54 10.53 11.49
N MET A 90 0.57 9.25 11.87
CA MET A 90 -0.24 8.75 12.98
C MET A 90 0.12 9.40 14.32
N GLN A 91 1.40 9.62 14.58
CA GLN A 91 1.86 10.33 15.77
C GLN A 91 1.38 11.79 15.81
N ASP A 92 1.36 12.49 14.66
CA ASP A 92 0.80 13.83 14.54
C ASP A 92 -0.68 13.83 14.92
N TYR A 93 -1.48 12.93 14.32
CA TYR A 93 -2.91 12.80 14.65
C TYR A 93 -3.16 12.47 16.12
N TYR A 94 -2.33 11.61 16.71
CA TYR A 94 -2.45 11.21 18.12
C TYR A 94 -2.12 12.35 19.09
N THR A 95 -1.18 13.22 18.73
CA THR A 95 -0.70 14.32 19.60
C THR A 95 -1.56 15.58 19.45
N ARG A 96 -2.32 15.73 18.36
CA ARG A 96 -3.25 16.85 18.21
C ARG A 96 -4.29 16.82 19.33
N GLY A 97 -4.27 17.85 20.18
CA GLY A 97 -5.33 18.09 21.16
C GLY A 97 -6.55 18.67 20.45
N TRP A 98 -7.50 17.81 20.08
CA TRP A 98 -8.75 18.19 19.40
C TRP A 98 -9.74 18.98 20.29
N GLY A 99 -9.29 19.53 21.42
CA GLY A 99 -10.11 20.18 22.45
C GLY A 99 -9.75 21.63 22.75
N GLU A 100 -8.80 22.23 22.03
CA GLU A 100 -8.54 23.67 22.16
C GLU A 100 -9.62 24.42 21.39
N GLU A 101 -10.72 24.78 22.07
CA GLU A 101 -11.73 25.67 21.52
C GLU A 101 -11.04 26.98 21.13
N ALA A 102 -10.89 27.22 19.83
CA ALA A 102 -10.37 28.49 19.35
C ALA A 102 -11.19 29.60 20.00
N PRO A 103 -10.57 30.68 20.53
CA PRO A 103 -11.31 31.76 21.16
C PRO A 103 -12.16 32.47 20.09
N VAL A 104 -13.36 31.94 19.83
CA VAL A 104 -14.37 32.44 18.90
C VAL A 104 -15.14 33.63 19.50
N GLU A 105 -14.61 34.23 20.55
CA GLU A 105 -15.06 35.49 21.16
C GLU A 105 -15.24 36.58 20.09
N PHE A 106 -14.37 36.61 19.06
CA PHE A 106 -14.48 37.56 17.94
C PHE A 106 -15.64 37.28 16.97
N LEU A 107 -16.19 36.05 16.94
CA LEU A 107 -17.40 35.75 16.15
C LEU A 107 -18.69 36.10 16.91
N LYS A 108 -18.59 36.21 18.24
CA LYS A 108 -19.69 36.60 19.13
C LYS A 108 -19.75 38.12 19.30
N GLN A 109 -18.59 38.77 19.25
CA GLN A 109 -18.43 40.22 19.26
C GLN A 109 -18.39 40.74 17.82
N GLY A 110 -19.54 41.12 17.25
CA GLY A 110 -19.63 41.71 15.91
C GLY A 110 -18.97 43.08 15.77
N SER A 111 -17.72 43.25 16.20
CA SER A 111 -17.04 44.54 16.40
C SER A 111 -15.96 44.85 15.37
N PHE A 112 -16.01 44.24 14.19
CA PHE A 112 -15.08 44.56 13.09
C PHE A 112 -15.69 45.45 12.00
N PHE A 113 -16.95 45.88 12.15
CA PHE A 113 -17.61 46.92 11.34
C PHE A 113 -18.58 47.72 12.22
#